data_AF-M6RGR9-F1
#
_entry.id   AF-M6RGR9-F1
#
_cell.length_a   1.000
_cell.length_b   1.000
_cell.length_c   1.000
_cell.angle_alpha   90.00
_cell.angle_beta   90.00
_cell.angle_gamma   90.00
#
_symmetry.space_group_name_H-M   'P 1'
#
loop_
_entity.id
_entity.type
_entity.pdbx_description
1 polymer ?
#
loop_
_entity_poly.entity_id
_entity_poly.type
_entity_poly.pdbx_seq_one_letter_code
_entity_poly.pdbx_strand_id
1 'polypeptide(L)'
;MKWLELLSSWQDSALDPKEFVEELKYDLHEDEVFVFTPKGEILQLPKGATILDFAFRIHTDVGLKAKGGRINGRMLPLRTELRSGDQIEIITDKRTKPSPIWLRIVRTPSARQKLRSYFKKLREENKKDLQQEAEFAAEITLNVDVLEELKKKPSSKPTKQIDLAAGKVIVAGLRGIPVRLSGCCSPLPGDGIIG
;
A
#
# COMPACT_ATOMS: atom_id res chain seq x y z
N MET A 1 -46.56 2.45 -3.10
CA MET A 1 -46.35 2.87 -1.70
C MET A 1 -44.96 2.39 -1.24
N LYS A 2 -43.89 3.04 -1.73
CA LYS A 2 -42.47 2.65 -1.51
C LYS A 2 -42.02 2.78 -0.04
N TRP A 3 -42.68 3.67 0.71
CA TRP A 3 -42.32 3.99 2.09
C TRP A 3 -42.59 2.86 3.11
N LEU A 4 -43.53 1.96 2.81
CA LEU A 4 -43.82 0.79 3.66
C LEU A 4 -42.77 -0.32 3.51
N GLU A 5 -42.24 -0.53 2.30
CA GLU A 5 -41.11 -1.43 2.06
C GLU A 5 -39.81 -0.88 2.71
N LEU A 6 -39.65 0.45 2.72
CA LEU A 6 -38.53 1.16 3.34
C LEU A 6 -38.55 1.13 4.88
N LEU A 7 -39.74 1.03 5.50
CA LEU A 7 -39.88 0.84 6.95
C LEU A 7 -39.54 -0.58 7.40
N SER A 8 -39.80 -1.58 6.55
CA SER A 8 -39.50 -2.99 6.84
C SER A 8 -37.99 -3.28 6.81
N SER A 9 -37.25 -2.67 5.87
CA SER A 9 -35.79 -2.81 5.79
C SER A 9 -35.02 -2.18 6.97
N TRP A 10 -35.70 -1.37 7.77
CA TRP A 10 -35.17 -0.74 8.99
C TRP A 10 -34.80 -1.76 10.07
N GLN A 11 -35.38 -2.96 10.03
CA GLN A 11 -35.08 -4.00 11.00
C GLN A 11 -33.78 -4.77 10.68
N ASP A 12 -33.29 -4.68 9.44
CA ASP A 12 -32.21 -5.57 8.94
C ASP A 12 -30.88 -4.89 8.60
N SER A 13 -30.77 -3.55 8.54
CA SER A 13 -29.57 -2.91 7.96
C SER A 13 -28.95 -1.79 8.79
N ALA A 14 -27.67 -1.95 9.10
CA ALA A 14 -26.77 -1.02 9.79
C ALA A 14 -26.50 0.29 9.02
N LEU A 15 -27.54 1.06 8.70
CA LEU A 15 -27.45 2.36 8.06
C LEU A 15 -27.45 3.47 9.11
N ASP A 16 -26.52 4.41 8.98
CA ASP A 16 -26.48 5.62 9.81
C ASP A 16 -27.83 6.37 9.67
N PRO A 17 -28.52 6.72 10.78
CA PRO A 17 -29.83 7.39 10.72
C PRO A 17 -29.87 8.67 9.88
N LYS A 18 -28.72 9.34 9.72
CA LYS A 18 -28.58 10.52 8.86
C LYS A 18 -28.65 10.19 7.36
N GLU A 19 -28.07 9.08 6.93
CA GLU A 19 -28.10 8.65 5.52
C GLU A 19 -29.52 8.27 5.11
N PHE A 20 -30.28 7.65 6.02
CA PHE A 20 -31.69 7.33 5.83
C PHE A 20 -32.57 8.58 5.61
N VAL A 21 -32.40 9.61 6.44
CA VAL A 21 -33.16 10.86 6.29
C VAL A 21 -32.80 11.57 4.98
N GLU A 22 -31.54 11.49 4.54
CA GLU A 22 -31.12 12.02 3.23
C GLU A 22 -31.79 11.28 2.07
N GLU A 23 -31.91 9.94 2.15
CA GLU A 23 -32.56 9.13 1.13
C GLU A 23 -34.07 9.39 1.05
N LEU A 24 -34.75 9.50 2.19
CA LEU A 24 -36.16 9.91 2.27
C LEU A 24 -36.39 11.29 1.68
N LYS A 25 -35.55 12.28 2.01
CA LYS A 25 -35.64 13.62 1.44
C LYS A 25 -35.50 13.62 -0.07
N TYR A 26 -34.71 12.71 -0.61
CA TYR A 26 -34.47 12.60 -2.04
C TYR A 26 -35.62 11.90 -2.77
N ASP A 27 -36.24 10.88 -2.16
CA ASP A 27 -37.42 10.19 -2.71
C ASP A 27 -38.69 11.08 -2.67
N LEU A 28 -38.71 12.08 -1.78
CA LEU A 28 -39.75 13.12 -1.70
C LEU A 28 -39.60 14.25 -2.75
N HIS A 29 -38.51 14.29 -3.52
CA HIS A 29 -38.36 15.26 -4.60
C HIS A 29 -39.15 14.81 -5.84
N GLU A 30 -40.21 15.54 -6.19
CA GLU A 30 -41.09 15.23 -7.33
C GLU A 30 -40.49 15.62 -8.70
N ASP A 31 -39.39 16.39 -8.72
CA ASP A 31 -38.77 16.87 -9.96
C ASP A 31 -37.67 15.92 -10.46
N GLU A 32 -37.86 15.37 -11.66
CA GLU A 32 -36.90 14.53 -12.37
C GLU A 32 -36.34 15.22 -13.63
N VAL A 33 -35.10 14.91 -13.99
CA VAL A 33 -34.44 15.29 -15.23
C VAL A 33 -34.15 14.07 -16.10
N PHE A 34 -34.40 14.22 -17.39
CA PHE A 34 -34.24 13.15 -18.39
C PHE A 34 -33.02 13.45 -19.25
N VAL A 35 -32.04 12.55 -19.23
CA VAL A 35 -30.76 12.74 -19.94
C VAL A 35 -30.50 11.60 -20.90
N PHE A 36 -29.83 11.91 -22.01
CA PHE A 36 -29.53 10.96 -23.07
C PHE A 36 -28.11 10.44 -22.96
N THR A 37 -27.93 9.14 -23.06
CA THR A 37 -26.62 8.53 -23.28
C THR A 37 -26.19 8.71 -24.75
N PRO A 38 -24.90 8.56 -25.08
CA PRO A 38 -24.45 8.65 -26.47
C PRO A 38 -25.06 7.57 -27.37
N LYS A 39 -25.56 6.48 -26.77
CA LYS A 39 -26.25 5.38 -27.45
C LYS A 39 -27.74 5.65 -27.70
N GLY A 40 -28.27 6.78 -27.23
CA GLY A 40 -29.68 7.14 -27.37
C GLY A 40 -30.59 6.58 -26.28
N GLU A 41 -30.04 5.99 -25.22
CA GLU A 41 -30.83 5.53 -24.07
C GLU A 41 -31.18 6.74 -23.18
N ILE A 42 -32.40 6.74 -22.63
CA ILE A 42 -32.88 7.78 -21.72
C ILE A 42 -32.68 7.30 -20.30
N LEU A 43 -31.98 8.09 -19.49
CA LEU A 43 -31.84 7.87 -18.06
C LEU A 43 -32.57 8.97 -17.29
N GLN A 44 -33.36 8.53 -16.29
CA GLN A 44 -34.00 9.40 -15.32
C GLN A 44 -33.06 9.61 -14.15
N LEU A 45 -32.86 10.88 -13.81
CA LEU A 45 -32.11 11.31 -12.64
C LEU A 45 -32.92 12.38 -11.89
N PRO A 46 -32.83 12.42 -10.57
CA PRO A 46 -33.44 13.49 -9.78
C PRO A 46 -32.83 14.86 -10.11
N LYS A 47 -33.65 15.91 -10.00
CA LYS A 47 -33.22 17.29 -10.26
C LYS A 47 -32.02 17.69 -9.41
N GLY A 48 -31.08 18.40 -10.05
CA GLY A 48 -29.81 18.77 -9.43
C GLY A 48 -28.75 17.68 -9.45
N ALA A 49 -29.03 16.49 -10.02
CA ALA A 49 -27.99 15.50 -10.30
C ALA A 49 -26.89 16.11 -11.18
N THR A 50 -25.65 15.73 -10.90
CA THR A 50 -24.47 16.21 -11.61
C THR A 50 -23.99 15.23 -12.68
N ILE A 51 -23.08 15.67 -13.55
CA ILE A 51 -22.37 14.78 -14.49
C ILE A 51 -21.76 13.57 -13.76
N LEU A 52 -21.22 13.78 -12.56
CA LEU A 52 -20.64 12.70 -11.78
C LEU A 52 -21.68 11.70 -11.29
N ASP A 53 -22.87 12.17 -10.89
CA ASP A 53 -23.99 11.30 -10.52
C ASP A 53 -24.41 10.41 -11.70
N PHE A 54 -24.49 10.98 -12.91
CA PHE A 54 -24.77 10.22 -14.13
C PHE A 54 -23.69 9.16 -14.41
N ALA A 55 -22.41 9.49 -14.21
CA ALA A 55 -21.33 8.52 -14.39
C ALA A 55 -21.49 7.31 -13.45
N PHE A 56 -21.82 7.54 -12.17
CA PHE A 56 -22.09 6.47 -11.19
C PHE A 56 -23.41 5.73 -11.43
N ARG A 57 -24.36 6.35 -12.13
CA ARG A 57 -25.61 5.71 -12.56
C ARG A 57 -25.36 4.70 -13.69
N ILE A 58 -24.51 5.04 -14.66
CA ILE A 58 -24.11 4.11 -15.74
C ILE A 58 -23.36 2.91 -15.16
N HIS A 59 -22.24 3.18 -14.47
CA HIS A 59 -21.44 2.12 -13.87
C HIS A 59 -20.51 2.68 -12.80
N THR A 60 -20.25 1.91 -11.75
CA THR A 60 -19.34 2.33 -10.68
C THR A 60 -17.94 2.63 -11.22
N ASP A 61 -17.37 1.77 -12.07
CA ASP A 61 -16.03 1.99 -12.65
C ASP A 61 -15.95 3.23 -13.56
N VAL A 62 -17.03 3.55 -14.28
CA VAL A 62 -17.10 4.76 -15.11
C VAL A 62 -17.08 5.99 -14.22
N GLY A 63 -17.86 5.97 -13.14
CA GLY A 63 -17.82 7.00 -12.10
C GLY A 63 -16.43 7.15 -11.46
N LEU A 64 -15.80 6.05 -11.04
CA LEU A 64 -14.49 6.08 -10.37
C LEU A 64 -13.37 6.61 -11.28
N LYS A 65 -13.45 6.35 -12.59
CA LYS A 65 -12.45 6.76 -13.59
C LYS A 65 -12.83 8.06 -14.32
N ALA A 66 -13.88 8.75 -13.89
CA ALA A 66 -14.38 9.95 -14.56
C ALA A 66 -13.38 11.12 -14.46
N LYS A 67 -12.90 11.59 -15.61
CA LYS A 67 -12.02 12.76 -15.73
C LYS A 67 -12.81 14.05 -15.99
N GLY A 68 -13.90 13.93 -16.74
CA GLY A 68 -14.78 15.04 -17.12
C GLY A 68 -16.03 14.53 -17.82
N GLY A 69 -16.91 15.45 -18.21
CA GLY A 69 -18.06 15.11 -19.04
C GLY A 69 -18.19 16.07 -20.21
N ARG A 70 -18.79 15.58 -21.28
CA ARG A 70 -19.19 16.37 -22.44
C ARG A 70 -20.72 16.40 -22.49
N ILE A 71 -21.30 17.59 -22.48
CA ILE A 71 -22.75 17.78 -22.65
C ILE A 71 -22.97 18.46 -23.99
N ASN A 72 -23.79 17.86 -24.85
CA ASN A 72 -24.13 18.39 -26.17
C ASN A 72 -22.88 18.82 -26.98
N GLY A 73 -21.83 18.01 -26.93
CA GLY A 73 -20.56 18.28 -27.61
C GLY A 73 -19.55 19.15 -26.86
N ARG A 74 -19.93 19.79 -25.73
CA ARG A 74 -19.07 20.73 -24.98
C ARG A 74 -18.49 20.12 -23.71
N MET A 75 -17.18 20.26 -23.51
CA MET A 75 -16.49 19.80 -22.29
C MET A 75 -16.88 20.66 -21.08
N LEU A 76 -17.38 20.03 -20.02
CA LEU A 76 -17.84 20.67 -18.80
C LEU A 76 -17.29 19.95 -17.56
N PRO A 77 -17.15 20.66 -16.43
CA PRO A 77 -16.64 20.07 -15.20
C PRO A 77 -17.66 19.09 -14.60
N LEU A 78 -17.16 18.07 -13.90
CA LEU A 78 -17.97 17.00 -13.29
C LEU A 78 -19.05 17.50 -12.31
N ARG A 79 -18.91 18.72 -11.78
CA ARG A 79 -19.89 19.36 -10.88
C ARG A 79 -21.10 19.98 -11.56
N THR A 80 -21.11 20.01 -12.88
CA THR A 80 -22.20 20.63 -13.63
C THR A 80 -23.49 19.86 -13.38
N GLU A 81 -24.55 20.57 -12.99
CA GLU A 81 -25.88 20.00 -12.83
C GLU A 81 -26.53 19.77 -14.19
N LEU A 82 -27.25 18.66 -14.30
CA LEU A 82 -27.86 18.17 -15.53
C LEU A 82 -29.23 18.79 -15.75
N ARG A 83 -29.59 18.99 -17.02
CA ARG A 83 -30.89 19.49 -17.45
C ARG A 83 -31.59 18.45 -18.30
N SER A 84 -32.93 18.47 -18.27
CA SER A 84 -33.72 17.63 -19.17
C SER A 84 -33.39 17.94 -20.63
N GLY A 85 -33.11 16.89 -21.41
CA GLY A 85 -32.70 17.01 -22.81
C GLY A 85 -31.19 16.94 -23.05
N ASP A 86 -30.36 16.96 -22.01
CA ASP A 86 -28.90 16.92 -22.17
C ASP A 86 -28.44 15.55 -22.69
N GLN A 87 -27.62 15.56 -23.76
CA GLN A 87 -26.86 14.39 -24.20
C GLN A 87 -25.49 14.40 -23.55
N ILE A 88 -25.19 13.36 -22.77
CA ILE A 88 -24.01 13.31 -21.90
C ILE A 88 -23.07 12.19 -22.34
N GLU A 89 -21.80 12.53 -22.51
CA GLU A 89 -20.72 11.58 -22.72
C GLU A 89 -19.69 11.72 -21.58
N ILE A 90 -19.40 10.62 -20.88
CA ILE A 90 -18.41 10.64 -19.80
C ILE A 90 -17.04 10.33 -20.36
N ILE A 91 -16.09 11.21 -20.08
CA ILE A 91 -14.68 11.01 -20.44
C ILE A 91 -13.98 10.33 -19.27
N THR A 92 -13.50 9.11 -19.49
CA THR A 92 -12.80 8.30 -18.47
C THR A 92 -11.30 8.19 -18.77
N ASP A 93 -10.50 7.99 -17.72
CA ASP A 93 -9.07 7.75 -17.84
C ASP A 93 -8.62 6.75 -16.75
N LYS A 94 -7.76 5.79 -17.13
CA LYS A 94 -7.27 4.72 -16.24
C LYS A 94 -6.45 5.26 -15.06
N ARG A 95 -5.81 6.41 -15.21
CA ARG A 95 -4.99 7.04 -14.16
C ARG A 95 -5.82 7.87 -13.18
N THR A 96 -7.07 8.17 -13.52
CA THR A 96 -7.92 9.01 -12.67
C THR A 96 -8.32 8.23 -11.42
N LYS A 97 -8.17 8.88 -10.27
CA LYS A 97 -8.62 8.38 -8.98
C LYS A 97 -9.66 9.35 -8.40
N PRO A 98 -10.70 8.85 -7.72
CA PRO A 98 -11.67 9.69 -7.03
C PRO A 98 -11.01 10.62 -6.03
N SER A 99 -11.42 11.88 -6.03
CA SER A 99 -10.99 12.87 -5.03
C SER A 99 -12.02 12.98 -3.91
N PRO A 100 -11.63 13.20 -2.65
CA PRO A 100 -12.57 13.44 -1.55
C PRO A 100 -13.59 14.55 -1.82
N ILE A 101 -13.24 15.53 -2.66
CA ILE A 101 -14.16 16.63 -3.03
C ILE A 101 -15.41 16.14 -3.77
N TRP A 102 -15.34 14.97 -4.41
CA TRP A 102 -16.47 14.38 -5.13
C TRP A 102 -17.66 14.07 -4.20
N LEU A 103 -17.42 13.77 -2.92
CA LEU A 103 -18.50 13.59 -1.94
C LEU A 103 -19.37 14.84 -1.75
N ARG A 104 -18.82 16.04 -2.03
CA ARG A 104 -19.54 17.32 -1.97
C ARG A 104 -20.27 17.64 -3.27
N ILE A 105 -19.82 17.06 -4.38
CA ILE A 105 -20.33 17.32 -5.72
C ILE A 105 -21.52 16.39 -6.02
N VAL A 106 -21.37 15.12 -5.67
CA VAL A 106 -22.37 14.07 -5.83
C VAL A 106 -23.62 14.39 -5.03
N ARG A 107 -24.77 14.48 -5.70
CA ARG A 107 -26.07 14.75 -5.06
C ARG A 107 -26.80 13.49 -4.70
N THR A 108 -26.73 12.45 -5.53
CA THR A 108 -27.50 11.23 -5.36
C THR A 108 -26.97 10.37 -4.20
N PRO A 109 -27.85 9.75 -3.39
CA PRO A 109 -27.43 8.88 -2.28
C PRO A 109 -26.67 7.65 -2.79
N SER A 110 -27.12 7.05 -3.88
CA SER A 110 -26.47 5.88 -4.49
C SER A 110 -25.01 6.15 -4.89
N ALA A 111 -24.72 7.27 -5.56
CA ALA A 111 -23.35 7.61 -5.92
C ALA A 111 -22.50 7.96 -4.68
N ARG A 112 -23.10 8.62 -3.67
CA ARG A 112 -22.42 8.93 -2.40
C ARG A 112 -22.03 7.65 -1.67
N GLN A 113 -22.91 6.67 -1.61
CA GLN A 113 -22.65 5.36 -1.00
C GLN A 113 -21.54 4.60 -1.73
N LYS A 114 -21.57 4.56 -3.07
CA LYS A 114 -20.51 3.95 -3.90
C LYS A 114 -19.15 4.59 -3.63
N LEU A 115 -19.09 5.93 -3.54
CA LEU A 115 -17.87 6.66 -3.18
C LEU A 115 -17.37 6.34 -1.77
N ARG A 116 -18.27 6.35 -0.78
CA ARG A 116 -17.93 6.04 0.62
C ARG A 116 -17.38 4.64 0.74
N SER A 117 -18.02 3.67 0.09
CA SER A 117 -17.55 2.27 0.02
C SER A 117 -16.16 2.18 -0.60
N TYR A 118 -15.91 2.89 -1.71
CA TYR A 118 -14.59 2.96 -2.32
C TYR A 118 -13.52 3.51 -1.36
N PHE A 119 -13.78 4.64 -0.71
CA PHE A 119 -12.83 5.23 0.24
C PHE A 119 -12.63 4.37 1.50
N LYS A 120 -13.66 3.64 1.94
CA LYS A 120 -13.54 2.69 3.05
C LYS A 120 -12.59 1.55 2.69
N LYS A 121 -12.79 0.91 1.53
CA LYS A 121 -11.90 -0.15 1.02
C LYS A 121 -10.46 0.34 0.86
N LEU A 122 -10.27 1.51 0.25
CA LEU A 122 -8.94 2.10 0.06
C LEU A 122 -8.20 2.31 1.40
N ARG A 123 -8.91 2.74 2.45
CA ARG A 123 -8.32 2.89 3.78
C ARG A 123 -7.98 1.56 4.43
N GLU A 124 -8.82 0.54 4.25
CA GLU A 124 -8.58 -0.81 4.78
C GLU A 124 -7.39 -1.48 4.09
N GLU A 125 -7.27 -1.33 2.77
CA GLU A 125 -6.12 -1.80 1.98
C GLU A 125 -4.83 -1.12 2.44
N ASN A 126 -4.79 0.22 2.45
CA ASN A 126 -3.60 0.96 2.90
C ASN A 126 -3.19 0.61 4.35
N LYS A 127 -4.15 0.33 5.24
CA LYS A 127 -3.84 -0.09 6.61
C LYS A 127 -3.16 -1.45 6.65
N LYS A 128 -3.61 -2.40 5.83
CA LYS A 128 -3.01 -3.73 5.74
C LYS A 128 -1.60 -3.66 5.16
N ASP A 129 -1.41 -2.85 4.12
CA ASP A 129 -0.09 -2.65 3.51
C ASP A 129 0.89 -2.08 4.53
N LEU A 130 0.49 -1.05 5.27
CA LEU A 130 1.31 -0.46 6.34
C LEU A 130 1.60 -1.44 7.49
N GLN A 131 0.64 -2.30 7.85
CA GLN A 131 0.85 -3.33 8.87
C GLN A 131 1.86 -4.38 8.40
N GLN A 132 1.74 -4.84 7.16
CA GLN A 132 2.68 -5.81 6.57
C GLN A 132 4.08 -5.23 6.45
N GLU A 133 4.21 -3.96 6.03
CA GLU A 133 5.49 -3.25 5.98
C GLU A 133 6.11 -3.13 7.38
N ALA A 134 5.32 -2.84 8.41
CA ALA A 134 5.80 -2.76 9.79
C ALA A 134 6.21 -4.12 10.36
N GLU A 135 5.42 -5.18 10.11
CA GLU A 135 5.74 -6.55 10.52
C GLU A 135 7.05 -7.04 9.86
N PHE A 136 7.19 -6.81 8.55
CA PHE A 136 8.40 -7.16 7.81
C PHE A 136 9.63 -6.38 8.30
N ALA A 137 9.48 -5.08 8.57
CA ALA A 137 10.56 -4.27 9.13
C ALA A 137 10.98 -4.74 10.54
N ALA A 138 10.04 -5.17 11.39
CA ALA A 138 10.32 -5.73 12.71
C ALA A 138 11.07 -7.07 12.63
N GLU A 139 10.70 -7.94 11.70
CA GLU A 139 11.37 -9.22 11.46
C GLU A 139 12.82 -9.04 10.96
N ILE A 140 13.05 -8.08 10.05
CA ILE A 140 14.41 -7.72 9.63
C ILE A 140 15.24 -7.21 10.81
N THR A 141 14.67 -6.34 11.65
CA THR A 141 15.39 -5.76 12.80
C THR A 141 15.83 -6.85 13.77
N LEU A 142 14.94 -7.78 14.12
CA LEU A 142 15.26 -8.95 14.95
C LEU A 142 16.39 -9.79 14.33
N ASN A 143 16.35 -10.05 13.03
CA ASN A 143 17.40 -10.81 12.36
C ASN A 143 18.74 -10.07 12.31
N VAL A 144 18.75 -8.73 12.18
CA VAL A 144 19.97 -7.91 12.25
C VAL A 144 20.58 -7.95 13.64
N ASP A 145 19.77 -7.80 14.69
CA ASP A 145 20.24 -7.88 16.08
C ASP A 145 20.82 -9.27 16.40
N VAL A 146 20.14 -10.33 15.95
CA VAL A 146 20.64 -11.71 16.08
C VAL A 146 21.97 -11.91 15.31
N LEU A 147 22.09 -11.37 14.09
CA LEU A 147 23.33 -11.42 13.32
C LEU A 147 24.47 -10.65 13.99
N GLU A 148 24.19 -9.51 14.62
CA GLU A 148 25.19 -8.78 15.41
C GLU A 148 25.62 -9.54 16.66
N GLU A 149 24.70 -10.20 17.36
CA GLU A 149 25.02 -11.06 18.51
C GLU A 149 25.87 -12.27 18.11
N LEU A 150 25.58 -12.90 16.96
CA LEU A 150 26.39 -13.99 16.44
C LEU A 150 27.81 -13.55 16.04
N LYS A 151 27.98 -12.30 15.56
CA LYS A 151 29.30 -11.71 15.29
C LYS A 151 30.07 -11.36 16.57
N LYS A 152 29.37 -11.08 17.69
CA LYS A 152 29.98 -10.76 18.99
C LYS A 152 30.42 -12.00 19.77
N LYS A 153 29.94 -13.21 19.43
CA LYS A 153 30.54 -14.44 19.98
C LYS A 153 31.94 -14.61 19.39
N PRO A 154 32.99 -14.79 20.23
CA PRO A 154 34.32 -15.01 19.72
C PRO A 154 34.29 -16.27 18.86
N SER A 155 34.57 -16.13 17.56
CA SER A 155 35.00 -17.27 16.77
C SER A 155 36.19 -17.87 17.50
N SER A 156 36.01 -19.09 18.01
CA SER A 156 37.12 -19.94 18.40
C SER A 156 37.99 -20.07 17.14
N LYS A 157 39.02 -19.23 17.03
CA LYS A 157 40.04 -19.39 16.00
C LYS A 157 40.61 -20.80 16.15
N PRO A 158 40.94 -21.50 15.05
CA PRO A 158 41.68 -22.75 15.15
C PRO A 158 42.96 -22.46 15.92
N THR A 159 43.32 -23.37 16.84
CA THR A 159 44.56 -23.36 17.63
C THR A 159 45.73 -22.82 16.81
N LYS A 160 46.10 -21.56 17.02
CA LYS A 160 47.30 -20.96 16.43
C LYS A 160 48.42 -21.00 17.45
N GLN A 161 49.40 -21.83 17.11
CA GLN A 161 50.85 -21.59 17.22
C GLN A 161 51.39 -21.10 18.56
N ILE A 162 52.15 -21.99 19.19
CA ILE A 162 53.05 -21.71 20.30
C ILE A 162 54.11 -20.72 19.80
N ASP A 163 54.23 -19.59 20.48
CA ASP A 163 55.15 -18.51 20.16
C ASP A 163 56.61 -18.99 20.12
N LEU A 164 57.27 -18.70 19.00
CA LEU A 164 58.68 -18.98 18.77
C LEU A 164 59.51 -17.80 19.29
N ALA A 165 59.82 -17.81 20.59
CA ALA A 165 60.86 -16.94 21.15
C ALA A 165 62.23 -17.58 20.91
N ALA A 166 63.07 -16.83 20.19
CA ALA A 166 64.53 -16.89 20.07
C ALA A 166 65.26 -18.20 20.42
N GLY A 167 65.93 -18.78 19.41
CA GLY A 167 67.11 -19.63 19.62
C GLY A 167 66.88 -21.13 19.73
N LYS A 168 66.08 -21.73 18.84
CA LYS A 168 65.88 -23.18 18.82
C LYS A 168 66.73 -23.85 17.72
N VAL A 169 67.78 -24.55 18.13
CA VAL A 169 68.54 -25.48 17.26
C VAL A 169 67.63 -26.66 16.91
N ILE A 170 67.53 -27.01 15.63
CA ILE A 170 66.70 -28.11 15.12
C ILE A 170 67.64 -29.19 14.58
N VAL A 171 67.60 -30.40 15.17
CA VAL A 171 68.35 -31.56 14.69
C VAL A 171 67.39 -32.49 13.95
N ALA A 172 67.74 -32.87 12.72
CA ALA A 172 66.88 -33.71 11.89
C ALA A 172 66.70 -35.10 12.54
N GLY A 173 65.45 -35.47 12.83
CA GLY A 173 65.07 -36.80 13.34
C GLY A 173 64.73 -36.88 14.83
N LEU A 174 65.02 -35.85 15.64
CA LEU A 174 64.75 -35.85 17.08
C LEU A 174 63.96 -34.60 17.51
N ARG A 175 62.92 -34.76 18.34
CA ARG A 175 62.14 -33.65 18.92
C ARG A 175 62.06 -33.83 20.44
N GLY A 176 62.12 -32.73 21.19
CA GLY A 176 61.87 -32.72 22.63
C GLY A 176 63.12 -32.85 23.52
N ILE A 177 64.32 -32.78 22.97
CA ILE A 177 65.56 -32.76 23.76
C ILE A 177 65.85 -31.33 24.24
N PRO A 178 66.05 -31.09 25.55
CA PRO A 178 66.48 -29.79 26.04
C PRO A 178 67.93 -29.52 25.61
N VAL A 179 68.18 -28.37 24.97
CA VAL A 179 69.52 -27.97 24.50
C VAL A 179 69.89 -26.63 25.12
N ARG A 180 71.16 -26.49 25.52
CA ARG A 180 71.72 -25.26 26.09
C ARG A 180 73.01 -24.90 25.35
N LEU A 181 73.04 -23.74 24.71
CA LEU A 181 74.27 -23.20 24.11
C LEU A 181 75.13 -22.55 25.20
N SER A 182 76.45 -22.74 25.13
CA SER A 182 77.42 -22.00 25.95
C SER A 182 77.48 -20.53 25.52
N GLY A 183 77.65 -19.61 26.47
CA GLY A 183 77.54 -18.16 26.24
C GLY A 183 78.58 -17.52 25.31
N CYS A 184 79.51 -18.31 24.77
CA CYS A 184 80.48 -17.89 23.76
C CYS A 184 80.09 -18.24 22.32
N CYS A 185 79.00 -19.02 22.10
CA CYS A 185 78.55 -19.42 20.78
C CYS A 185 77.31 -18.64 20.33
N SER A 186 77.46 -17.79 19.31
CA SER A 186 76.36 -17.14 18.58
C SER A 186 76.49 -17.46 17.08
N PRO A 187 76.15 -18.69 16.64
CA PRO A 187 76.31 -19.07 15.26
C PRO A 187 75.35 -18.26 14.37
N LEU A 188 75.85 -17.77 13.25
CA LEU A 188 75.01 -17.08 12.27
C LEU A 188 74.37 -18.10 11.32
N PRO A 189 73.17 -17.83 10.79
CA PRO A 189 72.50 -18.76 9.88
C PRO A 189 73.37 -19.04 8.63
N GLY A 190 73.89 -20.26 8.52
CA GLY A 190 74.76 -20.69 7.41
C GLY A 190 76.11 -21.29 7.83
N ASP A 191 76.51 -21.15 9.11
CA ASP A 191 77.74 -21.79 9.59
C ASP A 191 77.66 -23.32 9.53
N GLY A 192 78.74 -23.95 9.04
CA GLY A 192 78.85 -25.41 8.98
C GLY A 192 78.94 -26.02 10.38
N ILE A 193 78.10 -27.03 10.64
CA ILE A 193 78.15 -27.80 11.88
C ILE A 193 79.34 -28.76 11.78
N ILE A 194 80.29 -28.64 12.70
CA ILE A 194 81.42 -29.57 12.84
C ILE A 194 81.23 -30.34 14.14
N GLY A 195 80.90 -31.62 14.03
CA GLY A 195 80.61 -32.50 15.18
C GLY A 195 79.35 -33.32 14.97
#